data_AF-A0A7V6RIL9-F1
#
_entry.id   AF-A0A7V6RIL9-F1
#
_cell.length_a   1.000
_cell.length_b   1.000
_cell.length_c   1.000
_cell.angle_alpha   90.00
_cell.angle_beta   90.00
_cell.angle_gamma   90.00
#
_symmetry.space_group_name_H-M   'P 1'
#
loop_
_entity.id
_entity.type
_entity.pdbx_description
1 polymer ?
#
loop_
_entity_poly.entity_id
_entity_poly.type
_entity_poly.pdbx_seq_one_letter_code
_entity_poly.pdbx_strand_id
1 'polypeptide(L)'
;MKTKVLTLVTVLILIITSVNAQKVEKNLGEIEKLNLTGGLYILKQGQGKLIYEANADNNIAILYDSINKILDIETVNKMEIYLPNIKELNLTLASRLTCNDTFQTNYLKITANEASMCEINVLCDTLELVAEEASYINVKGECNYLNIKASEVSYINATDINAKTVYVEANEVSKVKVKATDTLEIISNNASFVTYYGTPKYVNIEDDSFIKNKYIKQYDTLDKFDKKISFEFPFSDFIFDDENNEEDSDTKNQIQDKSDKKTKQSNKKVEFSGHWASLDFLFTNYADPSLSYSLPPNYDFLDIYFPKSSGVQFNFFQQSIPFNKNGTLGMVTGLGIQWVNYRFGQKPIITDTKNGISFLIDTAKNVKKSKLTASYLQLPLLFEYQAKTKPYFHISVGAIGGVLIGSHTKIVYSSPDKVEKENGINSLYPFKYGLVCRFGIKHLSFTVQYNFSPLFKENKGPEVMPLEFGVTLISF
;
A
#
# COMPACT_ATOMS: atom_id res chain seq x y z
N MET A 1 22.29 45.03 34.87
CA MET A 1 21.10 44.94 33.99
C MET A 1 21.37 43.89 32.93
N LYS A 2 20.72 42.72 33.01
CA LYS A 2 20.84 41.65 32.01
C LYS A 2 19.79 41.89 30.93
N THR A 3 20.24 42.25 29.74
CA THR A 3 19.42 42.47 28.55
C THR A 3 18.82 41.14 28.11
N LYS A 4 17.50 40.97 28.27
CA LYS A 4 16.77 39.87 27.63
C LYS A 4 16.63 40.21 26.15
N VAL A 5 17.36 39.49 25.31
CA VAL A 5 17.16 39.50 23.86
C VAL A 5 15.81 38.84 23.60
N LEU A 6 14.86 39.65 23.11
CA LEU A 6 13.54 39.21 22.70
C LEU A 6 13.69 38.53 21.33
N THR A 7 13.64 37.20 21.30
CA THR A 7 13.71 36.41 20.07
C THR A 7 12.40 36.59 19.28
N LEU A 8 12.47 37.33 18.17
CA LEU A 8 11.35 37.58 17.28
C LEU A 8 11.15 36.34 16.39
N VAL A 9 10.17 35.49 16.69
CA VAL A 9 9.73 34.41 15.79
C VAL A 9 8.76 35.03 14.79
N THR A 10 9.23 35.30 13.57
CA THR A 10 8.38 35.74 12.47
C THR A 10 7.57 34.57 11.92
N VAL A 11 6.32 34.43 12.39
CA VAL A 11 5.33 33.51 11.79
C VAL A 11 4.63 34.24 10.65
N LEU A 12 4.97 33.88 9.41
CA LEU A 12 4.34 34.45 8.21
C LEU A 12 3.19 33.54 7.76
N ILE A 13 1.96 33.87 8.15
CA ILE A 13 0.73 33.23 7.64
C ILE A 13 0.25 34.06 6.45
N LEU A 14 0.24 33.47 5.25
CA LEU A 14 -0.23 34.13 4.04
C LEU A 14 -1.43 33.36 3.49
N ILE A 15 -2.63 33.94 3.62
CA ILE A 15 -3.85 33.46 2.96
C ILE A 15 -4.00 34.28 1.68
N ILE A 16 -3.74 33.66 0.51
CA ILE A 16 -3.96 34.31 -0.79
C ILE A 16 -5.31 33.84 -1.31
N THR A 17 -6.22 34.77 -1.63
CA THR A 17 -7.46 34.48 -2.37
C THR A 17 -7.33 34.90 -3.84
N SER A 18 -7.75 33.98 -4.70
CA SER A 18 -8.09 34.05 -6.13
C SER A 18 -7.16 34.82 -7.09
N VAL A 19 -6.31 34.08 -7.80
CA VAL A 19 -5.79 34.40 -9.15
C VAL A 19 -5.61 33.07 -9.92
N ASN A 20 -5.70 33.11 -11.26
CA ASN A 20 -5.37 32.02 -12.19
C ASN A 20 -4.14 31.20 -11.75
N ALA A 21 -4.10 29.91 -12.11
CA ALA A 21 -2.98 29.02 -11.82
C ALA A 21 -1.63 29.67 -12.14
N GLN A 22 -0.96 30.12 -11.09
CA GLN A 22 0.30 30.84 -11.21
C GLN A 22 1.40 29.99 -10.60
N LYS A 23 2.46 29.79 -11.38
CA LYS A 23 3.68 29.16 -10.88
C LYS A 23 4.34 30.11 -9.89
N VAL A 24 4.40 29.70 -8.63
CA VAL A 24 5.06 30.44 -7.55
C VAL A 24 6.44 29.84 -7.31
N GLU A 25 7.44 30.71 -7.26
CA GLU A 25 8.80 30.37 -6.85
C GLU A 25 9.13 31.12 -5.55
N LYS A 26 9.59 30.39 -4.53
CA LYS A 26 9.94 30.95 -3.23
C LYS A 26 11.34 30.51 -2.83
N ASN A 27 12.23 31.47 -2.59
CA ASN A 27 13.56 31.16 -2.08
C ASN A 27 13.48 30.67 -0.63
N LEU A 28 14.31 29.69 -0.29
CA LEU A 28 14.44 29.13 1.04
C LEU A 28 15.76 29.57 1.66
N GLY A 29 15.73 29.75 2.98
CA GLY A 29 16.95 29.80 3.78
C GLY A 29 17.60 28.42 3.89
N GLU A 30 18.54 28.30 4.82
CA GLU A 30 19.14 27.01 5.15
C GLU A 30 18.10 26.10 5.81
N ILE A 31 17.96 24.86 5.32
CA ILE A 31 17.07 23.84 5.84
C ILE A 31 17.90 22.63 6.25
N GLU A 32 17.76 22.18 7.50
CA GLU A 32 18.35 20.93 7.98
C GLU A 32 17.31 19.82 8.12
N LYS A 33 16.05 20.18 8.36
CA LYS A 33 14.93 19.26 8.54
C LYS A 33 13.73 19.68 7.70
N LEU A 34 13.15 18.71 7.01
CA LEU A 34 11.98 18.90 6.14
C LEU A 34 10.88 17.93 6.57
N ASN A 35 9.73 18.47 6.98
CA ASN A 35 8.54 17.72 7.31
C ASN A 35 7.49 17.92 6.20
N LEU A 36 7.00 16.80 5.66
CA LEU A 36 6.14 16.74 4.48
C LEU A 36 4.85 16.00 4.84
N THR A 37 3.72 16.68 4.67
CA THR A 37 2.41 16.16 5.04
C THR A 37 1.47 16.23 3.84
N GLY A 38 0.90 15.09 3.42
CA GLY A 38 0.11 15.00 2.19
C GLY A 38 0.91 15.28 0.91
N GLY A 39 0.28 15.16 -0.25
CA GLY A 39 0.80 15.72 -1.50
C GLY A 39 1.96 14.97 -2.18
N LEU A 40 2.48 15.57 -3.26
CA LEU A 40 3.50 14.97 -4.13
C LEU A 40 4.72 15.89 -4.22
N TYR A 41 5.85 15.44 -3.70
CA TYR A 41 7.09 16.22 -3.65
C TYR A 41 8.15 15.66 -4.59
N ILE A 42 8.83 16.57 -5.28
CA ILE A 42 10.03 16.26 -6.06
C ILE A 42 11.21 16.98 -5.42
N LEU A 43 12.12 16.23 -4.82
CA LEU A 43 13.37 16.77 -4.27
C LEU A 43 14.43 16.81 -5.37
N LYS A 44 15.11 17.96 -5.47
CA LYS A 44 16.27 18.16 -6.32
C LYS A 44 17.39 18.82 -5.52
N GLN A 45 18.63 18.48 -5.83
CA GLN A 45 19.76 19.16 -5.23
C GLN A 45 20.01 20.50 -5.93
N GLY A 46 20.15 21.59 -5.19
CA GLY A 46 20.35 22.92 -5.78
C GLY A 46 20.23 24.06 -4.76
N GLN A 47 20.21 25.30 -5.23
CA GLN A 47 19.97 26.44 -4.33
C GLN A 47 18.57 26.36 -3.69
N GLY A 48 18.48 26.71 -2.41
CA GLY A 48 17.27 26.61 -1.61
C GLY A 48 16.07 27.31 -2.25
N LYS A 49 15.10 26.56 -2.76
CA LYS A 49 13.85 27.12 -3.28
C LYS A 49 12.72 26.11 -3.37
N LEU A 50 11.49 26.62 -3.39
CA LEU A 50 10.25 25.90 -3.66
C LEU A 50 9.65 26.37 -4.97
N ILE A 51 9.07 25.43 -5.72
CA ILE A 51 8.30 25.73 -6.92
C ILE A 51 6.97 24.95 -6.84
N TYR A 52 5.85 25.66 -6.91
CA TYR A 52 4.51 25.06 -6.88
C TYR A 52 3.50 25.89 -7.69
N GLU A 53 2.34 25.30 -8.00
CA GLU A 53 1.23 26.00 -8.66
C GLU A 53 0.20 26.43 -7.60
N ALA A 54 -0.03 27.74 -7.51
CA ALA A 54 -1.04 28.31 -6.62
C ALA A 54 -2.37 28.47 -7.38
N ASN A 55 -3.42 27.84 -6.87
CA ASN A 55 -4.81 27.96 -7.35
C ASN A 55 -5.71 28.34 -6.16
N ALA A 56 -6.87 28.95 -6.43
CA ALA A 56 -7.83 29.37 -5.40
C ALA A 56 -8.31 28.22 -4.48
N ASP A 57 -8.29 26.98 -4.98
CA ASP A 57 -8.72 25.77 -4.27
C ASP A 57 -7.55 25.00 -3.60
N ASN A 58 -6.31 25.47 -3.79
CA ASN A 58 -5.12 24.78 -3.28
C ASN A 58 -4.82 25.21 -1.84
N ASN A 59 -5.26 24.42 -0.86
CA ASN A 59 -4.80 24.53 0.51
C ASN A 59 -3.32 24.11 0.59
N ILE A 60 -2.43 25.09 0.77
CA ILE A 60 -0.99 24.90 0.96
C ILE A 60 -0.59 25.63 2.24
N ALA A 61 -0.07 24.92 3.23
CA ALA A 61 0.56 25.51 4.40
C ALA A 61 2.08 25.30 4.33
N ILE A 62 2.84 26.38 4.45
CA ILE A 62 4.31 26.34 4.49
C ILE A 62 4.76 27.14 5.71
N LEU A 63 5.36 26.47 6.68
CA LEU A 63 5.91 27.08 7.88
C LEU A 63 7.43 26.87 7.89
N TYR A 64 8.18 27.96 8.03
CA TYR A 64 9.64 27.91 8.09
C TYR A 64 10.12 28.47 9.42
N ASP A 65 10.82 27.63 10.17
CA ASP A 65 11.57 28.02 11.36
C ASP A 65 13.03 28.28 10.99
N SER A 66 13.40 29.56 10.88
CA SER A 66 14.75 29.97 10.52
C SER A 66 15.79 29.73 11.63
N ILE A 67 15.37 29.56 12.88
CA ILE A 67 16.27 29.35 14.01
C ILE A 67 16.68 27.88 14.05
N ASN A 68 15.69 26.99 13.96
CA ASN A 68 15.92 25.54 13.99
C ASN A 68 16.15 24.94 12.60
N LYS A 69 16.06 25.76 11.53
CA LYS A 69 16.21 25.36 10.12
C LYS A 69 15.24 24.23 9.73
N ILE A 70 14.00 24.32 10.23
CA ILE A 70 12.93 23.34 9.98
C ILE A 70 11.95 23.94 8.97
N LEU A 71 11.59 23.17 7.96
CA LEU A 71 10.55 23.52 7.00
C LEU A 71 9.42 22.49 7.09
N ASP A 72 8.23 22.95 7.44
CA ASP A 72 6.99 22.17 7.43
C ASP A 72 6.16 22.55 6.21
N ILE A 73 5.75 21.54 5.44
CA ILE A 73 4.93 21.71 4.25
C ILE A 73 3.74 20.75 4.33
N GLU A 74 2.54 21.31 4.24
CA GLU A 74 1.30 20.58 4.11
C GLU A 74 0.61 20.99 2.81
N THR A 75 0.35 20.02 1.94
CA THR A 75 -0.34 20.27 0.66
C THR A 75 -0.98 18.99 0.13
N VAL A 76 -2.02 19.14 -0.69
CA VAL A 76 -2.57 18.05 -1.51
C VAL A 76 -2.02 18.03 -2.93
N ASN A 77 -1.18 19.03 -3.26
CA ASN A 77 -0.69 19.29 -4.61
C ASN A 77 0.76 18.87 -4.81
N LYS A 78 1.20 18.99 -6.07
CA LYS A 78 2.58 18.75 -6.46
C LYS A 78 3.47 19.96 -6.12
N MET A 79 4.66 19.71 -5.56
CA MET A 79 5.66 20.73 -5.27
C MET A 79 7.08 20.25 -5.60
N GLU A 80 7.89 21.10 -6.22
CA GLU A 80 9.33 20.86 -6.35
C GLU A 80 10.08 21.59 -5.22
N ILE A 81 11.02 20.89 -4.61
CA ILE A 81 11.85 21.36 -3.50
C ILE A 81 13.30 21.25 -3.93
N TYR A 82 14.01 22.36 -3.93
CA TYR A 82 15.45 22.43 -4.21
C TYR A 82 16.17 22.73 -2.90
N LEU A 83 17.11 21.87 -2.52
CA LEU A 83 17.91 22.05 -1.32
C LEU A 83 19.38 21.74 -1.61
N PRO A 84 20.34 22.51 -1.06
CA PRO A 84 21.76 22.25 -1.30
C PRO A 84 22.20 21.01 -0.52
N ASN A 85 21.64 20.84 0.67
CA ASN A 85 21.86 19.73 1.58
C ASN A 85 20.61 19.55 2.47
N ILE A 86 20.43 18.37 3.06
CA ILE A 86 19.38 18.08 4.05
C ILE A 86 19.86 16.95 4.98
N LYS A 87 19.49 17.02 6.27
CA LYS A 87 19.83 16.01 7.27
C LYS A 87 18.65 15.10 7.60
N GLU A 88 17.44 15.65 7.68
CA GLU A 88 16.22 14.91 8.04
C GLU A 88 15.08 15.15 7.04
N LEU A 89 14.45 14.07 6.59
CA LEU A 89 13.26 14.05 5.75
C LEU A 89 12.17 13.25 6.47
N ASN A 90 11.06 13.89 6.84
CA ASN A 90 9.91 13.22 7.46
C ASN A 90 8.69 13.32 6.57
N LEU A 91 8.04 12.19 6.33
CA LEU A 91 6.85 12.05 5.50
C LEU A 91 5.69 11.48 6.32
N THR A 92 4.54 12.15 6.29
CA THR A 92 3.30 11.74 6.98
C THR A 92 2.06 11.93 6.08
N LEU A 93 0.90 11.42 6.52
CA LEU A 93 -0.40 11.53 5.86
C LEU A 93 -0.37 11.32 4.33
N ALA A 94 0.06 10.15 3.87
CA ALA A 94 0.09 9.76 2.45
C ALA A 94 0.92 10.68 1.53
N SER A 95 1.89 11.41 2.09
CA SER A 95 2.87 12.16 1.30
C SER A 95 3.76 11.25 0.47
N ARG A 96 4.12 11.71 -0.74
CA ARG A 96 5.09 11.02 -1.61
C ARG A 96 6.27 11.92 -1.94
N LEU A 97 7.48 11.47 -1.68
CA LEU A 97 8.72 12.13 -2.10
C LEU A 97 9.43 11.32 -3.18
N THR A 98 9.85 12.00 -4.24
CA THR A 98 10.68 11.41 -5.29
C THR A 98 11.93 12.26 -5.52
N CYS A 99 13.09 11.61 -5.65
CA CYS A 99 14.35 12.24 -6.01
C CYS A 99 15.05 11.34 -7.05
N ASN A 100 14.89 11.71 -8.32
CA ASN A 100 15.41 10.91 -9.44
C ASN A 100 16.90 11.14 -9.66
N ASP A 101 17.35 12.37 -9.43
CA ASP A 101 18.77 12.74 -9.50
C ASP A 101 19.48 12.26 -8.24
N THR A 102 20.80 12.05 -8.34
CA THR A 102 21.60 11.66 -7.19
C THR A 102 21.75 12.82 -6.21
N PHE A 103 21.18 12.65 -5.01
CA PHE A 103 21.33 13.60 -3.92
C PHE A 103 22.60 13.29 -3.11
N GLN A 104 23.50 14.26 -2.98
CA GLN A 104 24.76 14.10 -2.25
C GLN A 104 24.70 14.78 -0.89
N THR A 105 24.97 14.04 0.18
CA THR A 105 25.05 14.56 1.56
C THR A 105 25.96 13.69 2.41
N ASN A 106 26.45 14.17 3.55
CA ASN A 106 27.22 13.34 4.46
C ASN A 106 26.32 12.39 5.28
N TYR A 107 25.21 12.92 5.80
CA TYR A 107 24.25 12.20 6.64
C TYR A 107 22.84 12.49 6.17
N LEU A 108 22.01 11.45 6.09
CA LEU A 108 20.60 11.59 5.80
C LEU A 108 19.77 10.61 6.63
N LYS A 109 18.74 11.14 7.29
CA LYS A 109 17.67 10.37 7.90
C LYS A 109 16.38 10.56 7.13
N ILE A 110 15.71 9.46 6.82
CA ILE A 110 14.42 9.43 6.14
C ILE A 110 13.44 8.67 7.02
N THR A 111 12.35 9.33 7.40
CA THR A 111 11.25 8.72 8.14
C THR A 111 9.98 8.79 7.30
N ALA A 112 9.36 7.65 7.05
CA ALA A 112 8.09 7.53 6.34
C ALA A 112 7.06 6.87 7.25
N ASN A 113 6.00 7.60 7.59
CA ASN A 113 4.87 7.16 8.41
C ASN A 113 3.54 7.38 7.69
N GLU A 114 2.46 6.81 8.21
CA GLU A 114 1.07 7.07 7.79
C GLU A 114 0.85 6.96 6.27
N ALA A 115 1.15 5.79 5.70
CA ALA A 115 1.01 5.48 4.28
C ALA A 115 1.85 6.36 3.32
N SER A 116 2.91 6.97 3.83
CA SER A 116 3.82 7.76 2.99
C SER A 116 4.81 6.91 2.19
N MET A 117 5.34 7.52 1.13
CA MET A 117 6.20 6.86 0.15
C MET A 117 7.42 7.71 -0.16
N CYS A 118 8.62 7.15 -0.02
CA CYS A 118 9.87 7.82 -0.39
C CYS A 118 10.66 7.01 -1.42
N GLU A 119 11.00 7.62 -2.55
CA GLU A 119 11.93 7.06 -3.54
C GLU A 119 13.09 8.04 -3.76
N ILE A 120 14.32 7.61 -3.45
CA ILE A 120 15.48 8.50 -3.51
C ILE A 120 16.73 7.77 -4.01
N ASN A 121 17.50 8.48 -4.84
CA ASN A 121 18.87 8.12 -5.21
C ASN A 121 19.84 8.97 -4.38
N VAL A 122 20.67 8.37 -3.54
CA VAL A 122 21.52 9.08 -2.57
C VAL A 122 22.96 8.57 -2.58
N LEU A 123 23.90 9.49 -2.48
CA LEU A 123 25.30 9.21 -2.14
C LEU A 123 25.61 9.88 -0.81
N CYS A 124 25.89 9.07 0.21
CA CYS A 124 26.18 9.59 1.54
C CYS A 124 27.12 8.73 2.36
N ASP A 125 27.69 9.27 3.42
CA ASP A 125 28.47 8.45 4.36
C ASP A 125 27.53 7.57 5.20
N THR A 126 26.53 8.19 5.84
CA THR A 126 25.58 7.52 6.73
C THR A 126 24.13 7.77 6.30
N LEU A 127 23.36 6.68 6.16
CA LEU A 127 21.93 6.70 5.82
C LEU A 127 21.10 6.00 6.91
N GLU A 128 20.08 6.67 7.43
CA GLU A 128 19.11 6.11 8.38
C GLU A 128 17.71 6.08 7.74
N LEU A 129 17.09 4.91 7.72
CA LEU A 129 15.77 4.68 7.15
C LEU A 129 14.82 4.19 8.23
N VAL A 130 13.70 4.88 8.41
CA VAL A 130 12.66 4.52 9.38
C VAL A 130 11.34 4.45 8.64
N ALA A 131 10.70 3.28 8.61
CA ALA A 131 9.41 3.08 7.96
C ALA A 131 8.43 2.45 8.95
N GLU A 132 7.34 3.16 9.23
CA GLU A 132 6.26 2.72 10.12
C GLU A 132 4.89 2.98 9.46
N GLU A 133 3.84 2.39 10.00
CA GLU A 133 2.45 2.69 9.63
C GLU A 133 2.14 2.65 8.12
N ALA A 134 2.27 1.47 7.49
CA ALA A 134 1.95 1.27 6.07
C ALA A 134 2.80 2.05 5.05
N SER A 135 4.02 2.45 5.44
CA SER A 135 4.92 3.23 4.60
C SER A 135 5.85 2.40 3.70
N TYR A 136 6.34 3.05 2.65
CA TYR A 136 7.29 2.48 1.70
C TYR A 136 8.51 3.38 1.50
N ILE A 137 9.71 2.79 1.63
CA ILE A 137 10.96 3.48 1.31
C ILE A 137 11.75 2.66 0.28
N ASN A 138 12.15 3.29 -0.81
CA ASN A 138 13.01 2.73 -1.85
C ASN A 138 14.25 3.60 -2.01
N VAL A 139 15.42 3.03 -1.75
CA VAL A 139 16.69 3.75 -1.85
C VAL A 139 17.62 3.12 -2.85
N LYS A 140 18.36 3.98 -3.57
CA LYS A 140 19.41 3.62 -4.52
C LYS A 140 20.66 4.44 -4.27
N GLY A 141 21.81 3.95 -4.72
CA GLY A 141 23.07 4.69 -4.68
C GLY A 141 24.12 3.99 -3.82
N GLU A 142 24.85 4.74 -3.00
CA GLU A 142 25.97 4.21 -2.21
C GLU A 142 26.04 4.85 -0.83
N CYS A 143 26.35 4.05 0.20
CA CYS A 143 26.71 4.56 1.51
C CYS A 143 27.73 3.70 2.25
N ASN A 144 28.42 4.26 3.25
CA ASN A 144 29.29 3.48 4.12
C ASN A 144 28.46 2.78 5.22
N TYR A 145 27.56 3.51 5.87
CA TYR A 145 26.74 3.03 6.98
C TYR A 145 25.25 3.14 6.64
N LEU A 146 24.51 2.03 6.80
CA LEU A 146 23.08 1.96 6.58
C LEU A 146 22.38 1.43 7.83
N ASN A 147 21.54 2.24 8.44
CA ASN A 147 20.70 1.88 9.58
C ASN A 147 19.24 1.82 9.15
N ILE A 148 18.57 0.69 9.36
CA ILE A 148 17.20 0.44 8.92
C ILE A 148 16.33 0.07 10.12
N LYS A 149 15.20 0.75 10.27
CA LYS A 149 14.14 0.43 11.22
C LYS A 149 12.82 0.29 10.50
N ALA A 150 12.18 -0.87 10.64
CA ALA A 150 10.91 -1.18 9.98
C ALA A 150 9.91 -1.79 10.98
N SER A 151 8.73 -1.19 11.13
CA SER A 151 7.66 -1.65 12.02
C SER A 151 6.27 -1.36 11.40
N GLU A 152 5.19 -1.85 12.03
CA GLU A 152 3.82 -1.42 11.73
C GLU A 152 3.39 -1.48 10.24
N VAL A 153 3.61 -2.61 9.57
CA VAL A 153 3.22 -2.85 8.16
C VAL A 153 4.04 -2.02 7.17
N SER A 154 5.35 -1.94 7.35
CA SER A 154 6.23 -1.18 6.44
C SER A 154 7.05 -2.04 5.48
N TYR A 155 7.47 -1.42 4.38
CA TYR A 155 8.39 -2.04 3.41
C TYR A 155 9.56 -1.12 3.08
N ILE A 156 10.78 -1.59 3.38
CA ILE A 156 12.02 -0.92 3.00
C ILE A 156 12.75 -1.75 1.94
N ASN A 157 12.98 -1.15 0.77
CA ASN A 157 13.76 -1.73 -0.31
C ASN A 157 15.08 -0.98 -0.50
N ALA A 158 16.16 -1.61 -0.04
CA ALA A 158 17.54 -1.15 -0.11
C ALA A 158 18.42 -2.18 -0.84
N THR A 159 17.88 -2.88 -1.86
CA THR A 159 18.66 -3.81 -2.69
C THR A 159 19.63 -3.10 -3.63
N ASP A 160 19.26 -1.88 -4.03
CA ASP A 160 19.92 -1.09 -5.07
C ASP A 160 20.85 -0.03 -4.46
N ILE A 161 21.04 -0.04 -3.13
CA ILE A 161 22.07 0.75 -2.46
C ILE A 161 23.28 -0.14 -2.14
N ASN A 162 24.48 0.35 -2.47
CA ASN A 162 25.71 -0.34 -2.13
C ASN A 162 26.19 0.13 -0.74
N ALA A 163 25.88 -0.64 0.29
CA ALA A 163 26.24 -0.34 1.69
C ALA A 163 27.35 -1.26 2.21
N LYS A 164 28.33 -0.70 2.93
CA LYS A 164 29.41 -1.50 3.55
C LYS A 164 28.96 -2.17 4.85
N THR A 165 28.49 -1.35 5.79
CA THR A 165 28.01 -1.77 7.11
C THR A 165 26.51 -1.51 7.19
N VAL A 166 25.75 -2.56 7.46
CA VAL A 166 24.29 -2.54 7.51
C VAL A 166 23.80 -3.04 8.86
N TYR A 167 22.92 -2.26 9.49
CA TYR A 167 22.16 -2.64 10.66
C TYR A 167 20.67 -2.60 10.33
N VAL A 168 19.94 -3.68 10.65
CA VAL A 168 18.50 -3.80 10.43
C VAL A 168 17.79 -4.16 11.72
N GLU A 169 16.81 -3.36 12.09
CA GLU A 169 15.82 -3.66 13.12
C GLU A 169 14.45 -3.79 12.45
N ALA A 170 13.95 -5.02 12.32
CA ALA A 170 12.66 -5.33 11.70
C ALA A 170 11.71 -5.91 12.74
N ASN A 171 10.66 -5.16 13.06
CA ASN A 171 9.68 -5.49 14.07
C ASN A 171 8.29 -5.69 13.45
N GLU A 172 7.42 -6.38 14.18
CA GLU A 172 6.01 -6.59 13.82
C GLU A 172 5.81 -7.19 12.42
N VAL A 173 4.85 -6.70 11.64
CA VAL A 173 4.70 -7.06 10.23
C VAL A 173 5.52 -6.06 9.42
N SER A 174 6.72 -6.42 9.02
CA SER A 174 7.58 -5.56 8.21
C SER A 174 8.34 -6.38 7.19
N LYS A 175 8.71 -5.73 6.08
CA LYS A 175 9.57 -6.34 5.06
C LYS A 175 10.77 -5.45 4.82
N VAL A 176 11.96 -6.03 4.86
CA VAL A 176 13.21 -5.34 4.56
C VAL A 176 13.95 -6.13 3.50
N LYS A 177 14.41 -5.47 2.44
CA LYS A 177 15.39 -6.02 1.52
C LYS A 177 16.64 -5.16 1.54
N VAL A 178 17.81 -5.75 1.71
CA VAL A 178 19.05 -4.98 1.86
C VAL A 178 20.25 -5.68 1.21
N LYS A 179 21.27 -4.92 0.85
CA LYS A 179 22.55 -5.44 0.36
C LYS A 179 23.69 -4.94 1.26
N ALA A 180 24.57 -5.84 1.67
CA ALA A 180 25.75 -5.51 2.49
C ALA A 180 27.02 -6.11 1.89
N THR A 181 28.15 -5.39 2.00
CA THR A 181 29.44 -5.88 1.47
C THR A 181 30.48 -6.23 2.54
N ASP A 182 30.38 -5.71 3.76
CA ASP A 182 31.39 -5.95 4.82
C ASP A 182 30.76 -6.48 6.12
N THR A 183 29.82 -5.73 6.70
CA THR A 183 29.17 -6.11 7.97
C THR A 183 27.66 -6.04 7.83
N LEU A 184 26.96 -7.07 8.31
CA LEU A 184 25.51 -7.13 8.38
C LEU A 184 25.07 -7.57 9.77
N GLU A 185 24.25 -6.76 10.41
CA GLU A 185 23.57 -7.08 11.66
C GLU A 185 22.06 -6.97 11.47
N ILE A 186 21.32 -8.01 11.87
CA ILE A 186 19.87 -8.07 11.75
C ILE A 186 19.29 -8.46 13.10
N ILE A 187 18.37 -7.63 13.61
CA ILE A 187 17.46 -7.94 14.71
C ILE A 187 16.06 -8.04 14.12
N SER A 188 15.44 -9.22 14.22
CA SER A 188 14.09 -9.46 13.71
C SER A 188 13.17 -10.03 14.78
N ASN A 189 11.99 -9.42 14.93
CA ASN A 189 10.99 -9.80 15.92
C ASN A 189 9.59 -9.97 15.28
N ASN A 190 8.75 -10.82 15.88
CA ASN A 190 7.37 -11.05 15.47
C ASN A 190 7.20 -11.66 14.06
N ALA A 191 6.61 -10.91 13.10
CA ALA A 191 6.23 -11.38 11.76
C ALA A 191 7.00 -10.62 10.67
N SER A 192 8.25 -10.26 10.95
CA SER A 192 9.13 -9.49 10.08
C SER A 192 9.86 -10.38 9.08
N PHE A 193 10.03 -9.91 7.85
CA PHE A 193 10.69 -10.62 6.76
C PHE A 193 11.90 -9.82 6.27
N VAL A 194 13.12 -10.33 6.48
CA VAL A 194 14.36 -9.65 6.05
C VAL A 194 15.04 -10.48 4.96
N THR A 195 15.22 -9.92 3.76
CA THR A 195 16.02 -10.55 2.70
C THR A 195 17.31 -9.78 2.52
N TYR A 196 18.45 -10.46 2.57
CA TYR A 196 19.74 -9.81 2.34
C TYR A 196 20.48 -10.40 1.14
N TYR A 197 21.24 -9.54 0.47
CA TYR A 197 22.01 -9.85 -0.72
C TYR A 197 23.49 -9.53 -0.50
N GLY A 198 24.35 -10.25 -1.23
CA GLY A 198 25.80 -10.11 -1.15
C GLY A 198 26.45 -11.09 -0.18
N THR A 199 27.76 -10.95 -0.03
CA THR A 199 28.61 -11.82 0.80
C THR A 199 29.38 -10.96 1.81
N PRO A 200 28.71 -10.39 2.84
CA PRO A 200 29.38 -9.65 3.90
C PRO A 200 30.37 -10.55 4.65
N LYS A 201 31.48 -9.97 5.12
CA LYS A 201 32.51 -10.69 5.88
C LYS A 201 32.06 -11.06 7.29
N TYR A 202 31.21 -10.23 7.89
CA TYR A 202 30.68 -10.41 9.24
C TYR A 202 29.16 -10.36 9.21
N VAL A 203 28.52 -11.38 9.77
CA VAL A 203 27.05 -11.49 9.86
C VAL A 203 26.65 -11.82 11.30
N ASN A 204 25.84 -10.97 11.92
CA ASN A 204 25.17 -11.23 13.18
C ASN A 204 23.65 -11.20 12.97
N ILE A 205 22.94 -12.22 13.45
CA ILE A 205 21.49 -12.34 13.29
C ILE A 205 20.88 -12.74 14.63
N GLU A 206 20.06 -11.85 15.17
CA GLU A 206 19.21 -12.07 16.33
C GLU A 206 17.76 -12.17 15.84
N ASP A 207 17.22 -13.39 15.83
CA ASP A 207 15.84 -13.64 15.41
C ASP A 207 15.07 -14.27 16.58
N ASP A 208 14.12 -13.50 17.14
CA ASP A 208 13.22 -13.93 18.21
C ASP A 208 11.85 -14.35 17.63
N SER A 209 11.74 -14.47 16.30
CA SER A 209 10.54 -14.95 15.62
C SER A 209 10.33 -16.44 15.89
N PHE A 210 9.06 -16.85 16.09
CA PHE A 210 8.64 -18.22 16.46
C PHE A 210 9.09 -19.33 15.50
N ILE A 211 9.69 -19.01 14.34
CA ILE A 211 10.21 -19.96 13.35
C ILE A 211 11.57 -19.47 12.85
N LYS A 212 12.65 -19.92 13.49
CA LYS A 212 14.02 -19.62 13.05
C LYS A 212 14.28 -20.14 11.62
N ASN A 213 14.92 -19.31 10.79
CA ASN A 213 15.39 -19.58 9.42
C ASN A 213 14.35 -19.58 8.26
N LYS A 214 13.06 -19.31 8.48
CA LYS A 214 12.09 -19.17 7.37
C LYS A 214 11.99 -17.74 6.82
N TYR A 215 12.29 -16.76 7.67
CA TYR A 215 12.00 -15.35 7.45
C TYR A 215 13.22 -14.51 7.05
N ILE A 216 14.40 -15.12 7.09
CA ILE A 216 15.66 -14.52 6.63
C ILE A 216 16.22 -15.37 5.50
N LYS A 217 16.44 -14.76 4.32
CA LYS A 217 16.99 -15.46 3.14
C LYS A 217 18.22 -14.72 2.59
N GLN A 218 19.28 -15.49 2.37
CA GLN A 218 20.51 -15.06 1.71
C GLN A 218 20.46 -15.40 0.22
N TYR A 219 20.93 -14.48 -0.64
CA TYR A 219 21.15 -14.73 -2.06
C TYR A 219 22.50 -14.16 -2.53
N ASP A 220 23.29 -14.99 -3.24
CA ASP A 220 24.63 -14.63 -3.73
C ASP A 220 24.63 -13.66 -4.93
N THR A 221 23.57 -13.68 -5.75
CA THR A 221 23.43 -12.85 -6.96
C THR A 221 21.97 -12.48 -7.22
N LEU A 222 21.75 -11.29 -7.82
CA LEU A 222 20.42 -10.82 -8.23
C LEU A 222 19.80 -11.69 -9.36
N ASP A 223 20.61 -12.38 -10.15
CA ASP A 223 20.20 -13.09 -11.38
C ASP A 223 19.45 -14.43 -11.16
N LYS A 224 19.45 -14.98 -9.94
CA LYS A 224 18.84 -16.31 -9.66
C LYS A 224 17.34 -16.27 -9.33
N PHE A 225 16.71 -15.11 -9.29
CA PHE A 225 15.28 -15.00 -8.97
C PHE A 225 14.34 -15.20 -10.18
N ASP A 226 14.84 -15.06 -11.41
CA ASP A 226 14.03 -15.16 -12.63
C ASP A 226 13.79 -16.60 -13.14
N LYS A 227 14.34 -17.62 -12.46
CA LYS A 227 14.08 -19.02 -12.77
C LYS A 227 13.65 -19.82 -11.55
N LYS A 228 12.32 -20.00 -11.48
CA LYS A 228 11.63 -21.13 -10.82
C LYS A 228 11.56 -21.03 -9.28
N ILE A 229 10.54 -20.35 -8.80
CA ILE A 229 9.92 -20.70 -7.51
C ILE A 229 8.43 -20.95 -7.79
N SER A 230 8.10 -22.22 -8.04
CA SER A 230 6.78 -22.76 -7.75
C SER A 230 6.63 -22.78 -6.23
N PHE A 231 5.75 -21.95 -5.70
CA PHE A 231 5.31 -22.06 -4.31
C PHE A 231 4.37 -23.26 -4.20
N GLU A 232 4.82 -24.36 -3.60
CA GLU A 232 3.91 -25.37 -3.07
C GLU A 232 3.27 -24.80 -1.79
N PHE A 233 1.97 -24.50 -1.89
CA PHE A 233 1.12 -24.27 -0.73
C PHE A 233 0.63 -25.63 -0.20
N PRO A 234 0.59 -25.86 1.12
CA PRO A 234 0.14 -27.12 1.71
C PRO A 234 -1.40 -27.23 1.74
N PHE A 235 -2.02 -27.13 0.57
CA PHE A 235 -3.44 -27.45 0.33
C PHE A 235 -3.53 -28.19 -1.02
N SER A 236 -2.91 -29.37 -1.12
CA SER A 236 -2.90 -30.18 -2.36
C SER A 236 -4.04 -31.19 -2.48
N ASP A 237 -4.90 -31.36 -1.47
CA ASP A 237 -5.83 -32.50 -1.45
C ASP A 237 -7.31 -32.08 -1.47
N PHE A 238 -7.65 -31.18 -2.41
CA PHE A 238 -9.04 -31.08 -2.88
C PHE A 238 -9.06 -31.26 -4.40
N ILE A 239 -8.98 -32.52 -4.80
CA ILE A 239 -9.32 -32.96 -6.15
C ILE A 239 -10.85 -32.99 -6.20
N PHE A 240 -11.46 -32.13 -7.01
CA PHE A 240 -12.78 -32.39 -7.56
C PHE A 240 -12.54 -33.01 -8.93
N ASP A 241 -12.87 -34.30 -9.05
CA ASP A 241 -13.05 -34.97 -10.33
C ASP A 241 -14.20 -34.26 -11.06
N ASP A 242 -13.90 -33.74 -12.25
CA ASP A 242 -14.91 -33.35 -13.22
C ASP A 242 -14.82 -34.34 -14.38
N GLU A 243 -15.50 -35.47 -14.20
CA GLU A 243 -15.86 -36.38 -15.28
C GLU A 243 -16.87 -35.70 -16.22
N ASN A 244 -16.74 -36.05 -17.50
CA ASN A 244 -17.67 -35.88 -18.63
C ASN A 244 -17.37 -34.62 -19.48
N ASN A 245 -17.00 -34.73 -20.77
CA ASN A 245 -17.61 -35.61 -21.75
C ASN A 245 -16.82 -35.69 -23.08
N GLU A 246 -16.89 -36.91 -23.65
CA GLU A 246 -17.06 -37.31 -25.07
C GLU A 246 -15.97 -36.89 -26.07
N GLU A 247 -15.15 -37.80 -26.61
CA GLU A 247 -15.37 -38.99 -27.47
C GLU A 247 -15.06 -38.70 -28.96
N ASP A 248 -14.29 -39.65 -29.51
CA ASP A 248 -14.05 -40.01 -30.91
C ASP A 248 -13.07 -39.16 -31.74
N SER A 249 -12.11 -39.73 -32.48
CA SER A 249 -11.85 -41.13 -32.88
C SER A 249 -10.43 -41.25 -33.49
N ASP A 250 -9.79 -42.41 -33.28
CA ASP A 250 -8.87 -43.16 -34.16
C ASP A 250 -7.73 -42.40 -34.89
N THR A 251 -6.45 -42.81 -34.87
CA THR A 251 -5.92 -44.15 -35.18
C THR A 251 -4.41 -44.21 -34.86
N LYS A 252 -3.91 -45.41 -34.53
CA LYS A 252 -2.51 -45.80 -34.26
C LYS A 252 -1.55 -45.57 -35.45
N ASN A 253 -0.28 -45.21 -35.21
CA ASN A 253 0.91 -46.06 -35.48
C ASN A 253 2.28 -45.34 -35.36
N GLN A 254 3.14 -45.95 -34.54
CA GLN A 254 4.58 -46.29 -34.68
C GLN A 254 5.61 -45.40 -35.42
N ILE A 255 6.68 -45.09 -34.65
CA ILE A 255 8.15 -45.29 -34.91
C ILE A 255 8.90 -44.40 -35.94
N GLN A 256 10.02 -43.83 -35.45
CA GLN A 256 11.29 -43.34 -36.07
C GLN A 256 11.29 -42.83 -37.53
N ASP A 257 11.82 -41.62 -37.78
CA ASP A 257 13.26 -41.46 -38.12
C ASP A 257 13.69 -39.99 -38.32
N LYS A 258 15.01 -39.78 -38.27
CA LYS A 258 15.74 -38.50 -38.43
C LYS A 258 15.55 -37.86 -39.82
N SER A 259 15.46 -36.52 -39.87
CA SER A 259 16.40 -35.61 -40.57
C SER A 259 15.78 -34.26 -41.01
N ASP A 260 16.60 -33.22 -40.85
CA ASP A 260 16.67 -31.94 -41.57
C ASP A 260 15.59 -30.83 -41.47
N LYS A 261 16.03 -29.76 -40.79
CA LYS A 261 15.95 -28.34 -41.14
C LYS A 261 14.62 -27.82 -41.70
N LYS A 262 13.92 -27.06 -40.86
CA LYS A 262 13.56 -25.65 -41.12
C LYS A 262 13.22 -24.96 -39.80
N THR A 263 14.00 -23.96 -39.44
CA THR A 263 13.76 -23.03 -38.34
C THR A 263 12.43 -22.31 -38.58
N LYS A 264 11.32 -22.86 -38.09
CA LYS A 264 10.09 -22.10 -37.90
C LYS A 264 10.30 -21.25 -36.65
N GLN A 265 10.66 -19.99 -36.85
CA GLN A 265 10.43 -18.94 -35.86
C GLN A 265 8.94 -19.02 -35.50
N SER A 266 8.62 -19.63 -34.35
CA SER A 266 7.27 -19.58 -33.84
C SER A 266 7.03 -18.12 -33.44
N ASN A 267 6.13 -17.45 -34.14
CA ASN A 267 5.54 -16.22 -33.64
C ASN A 267 4.89 -16.57 -32.31
N LYS A 268 5.57 -16.27 -31.19
CA LYS A 268 4.98 -16.35 -29.85
C LYS A 268 3.76 -15.42 -29.90
N LYS A 269 2.55 -16.02 -30.00
CA LYS A 269 1.30 -15.28 -29.83
C LYS A 269 1.40 -14.63 -28.45
N VAL A 270 1.31 -13.31 -28.40
CA VAL A 270 1.32 -12.59 -27.12
C VAL A 270 -0.08 -12.77 -26.53
N GLU A 271 -0.23 -13.78 -25.69
CA GLU A 271 -1.49 -14.06 -25.00
C GLU A 271 -1.87 -12.90 -24.07
N PHE A 272 -3.16 -12.60 -24.00
CA PHE A 272 -3.73 -11.62 -23.08
C PHE A 272 -3.74 -12.23 -21.68
N SER A 273 -3.21 -11.52 -20.70
CA SER A 273 -3.23 -11.91 -19.29
C SER A 273 -3.77 -10.72 -18.50
N GLY A 274 -4.88 -10.92 -17.81
CA GLY A 274 -5.51 -9.90 -16.97
C GLY A 274 -4.71 -9.56 -15.71
N HIS A 275 -5.15 -8.51 -15.01
CA HIS A 275 -4.52 -8.02 -13.77
C HIS A 275 -5.45 -8.14 -12.54
N TRP A 276 -6.16 -9.28 -12.43
CA TRP A 276 -6.98 -9.65 -11.28
C TRP A 276 -6.21 -10.45 -10.23
N ALA A 277 -5.40 -11.44 -10.64
CA ALA A 277 -4.63 -12.28 -9.71
C ALA A 277 -3.61 -11.43 -8.92
N SER A 278 -3.92 -11.19 -7.66
CA SER A 278 -3.23 -10.20 -6.84
C SER A 278 -3.49 -10.34 -5.34
N LEU A 279 -2.62 -9.71 -4.55
CA LEU A 279 -2.86 -9.38 -3.16
C LEU A 279 -3.01 -7.85 -3.06
N ASP A 280 -4.20 -7.38 -2.73
CA ASP A 280 -4.54 -5.97 -2.64
C ASP A 280 -4.73 -5.56 -1.17
N PHE A 281 -4.22 -4.38 -0.82
CA PHE A 281 -4.58 -3.69 0.42
C PHE A 281 -5.72 -2.72 0.14
N LEU A 282 -6.68 -2.65 1.05
CA LEU A 282 -7.90 -1.87 0.87
C LEU A 282 -8.10 -0.84 1.98
N PHE A 283 -8.74 0.27 1.64
CA PHE A 283 -9.42 1.18 2.56
C PHE A 283 -10.92 1.08 2.29
N THR A 284 -11.73 1.18 3.34
CA THR A 284 -13.20 1.15 3.22
C THR A 284 -13.81 2.38 3.84
N ASN A 285 -14.83 2.90 3.18
CA ASN A 285 -15.68 3.97 3.67
C ASN A 285 -17.12 3.72 3.21
N TYR A 286 -18.02 4.64 3.55
CA TYR A 286 -19.35 4.72 2.98
C TYR A 286 -19.42 5.79 1.90
N ALA A 287 -20.33 5.60 0.96
CA ALA A 287 -20.78 6.64 0.08
C ALA A 287 -22.29 6.55 -0.08
N ASP A 288 -22.95 7.68 -0.31
CA ASP A 288 -24.34 7.67 -0.74
C ASP A 288 -24.45 7.38 -2.26
N PRO A 289 -25.67 7.22 -2.82
CA PRO A 289 -25.87 7.04 -4.26
C PRO A 289 -25.34 8.18 -5.15
N SER A 290 -25.04 9.35 -4.57
CA SER A 290 -24.45 10.51 -5.24
C SER A 290 -22.93 10.60 -5.07
N LEU A 291 -22.28 9.58 -4.48
CA LEU A 291 -20.86 9.52 -4.14
C LEU A 291 -20.42 10.58 -3.11
N SER A 292 -21.35 11.11 -2.31
CA SER A 292 -21.03 11.94 -1.14
C SER A 292 -20.61 11.08 0.05
N TYR A 293 -19.63 11.56 0.81
CA TYR A 293 -19.18 10.96 2.07
C TYR A 293 -19.99 11.43 3.29
N SER A 294 -21.03 12.25 3.07
CA SER A 294 -21.87 12.75 4.16
C SER A 294 -22.78 11.65 4.70
N LEU A 295 -22.66 11.35 6.00
CA LEU A 295 -23.62 10.50 6.69
C LEU A 295 -24.97 11.21 6.85
N PRO A 296 -26.09 10.48 6.83
CA PRO A 296 -27.39 11.07 7.14
C PRO A 296 -27.42 11.58 8.60
N PRO A 297 -28.22 12.61 8.90
CA PRO A 297 -28.39 13.11 10.26
C PRO A 297 -28.77 12.00 11.25
N ASN A 298 -28.20 12.01 12.46
CA ASN A 298 -28.37 11.00 13.53
C ASN A 298 -27.63 9.66 13.34
N TYR A 299 -26.73 9.55 12.35
CA TYR A 299 -25.89 8.36 12.14
C TYR A 299 -24.41 8.60 12.44
N ASP A 300 -24.06 9.61 13.23
CA ASP A 300 -22.66 9.95 13.57
C ASP A 300 -21.88 8.78 14.17
N PHE A 301 -22.56 7.81 14.80
CA PHE A 301 -21.96 6.59 15.33
C PHE A 301 -21.39 5.65 14.25
N LEU A 302 -21.83 5.78 12.99
CA LEU A 302 -21.29 5.08 11.84
C LEU A 302 -20.06 5.76 11.26
N ASP A 303 -19.67 6.94 11.74
CA ASP A 303 -18.51 7.65 11.21
C ASP A 303 -17.27 6.75 11.24
N ILE A 304 -16.64 6.65 10.07
CA ILE A 304 -15.57 5.71 9.80
C ILE A 304 -14.26 6.40 10.13
N TYR A 305 -13.51 5.81 11.06
CA TYR A 305 -12.11 6.16 11.25
C TYR A 305 -11.29 5.58 10.10
N PHE A 306 -11.30 6.31 8.98
CA PHE A 306 -10.78 5.89 7.68
C PHE A 306 -9.35 5.32 7.73
N PRO A 307 -8.37 5.92 8.44
CA PRO A 307 -7.00 5.40 8.47
C PRO A 307 -6.87 3.97 9.02
N LYS A 308 -7.80 3.51 9.86
CA LYS A 308 -7.81 2.13 10.41
C LYS A 308 -9.00 1.30 9.94
N SER A 309 -9.73 1.79 8.95
CA SER A 309 -10.80 1.06 8.26
C SER A 309 -10.25 0.49 6.98
N SER A 310 -9.43 -0.53 7.16
CA SER A 310 -8.65 -1.15 6.08
C SER A 310 -9.01 -2.60 5.87
N GLY A 311 -8.55 -3.18 4.78
CA GLY A 311 -8.82 -4.55 4.40
C GLY A 311 -7.71 -5.15 3.56
N VAL A 312 -7.86 -6.44 3.27
CA VAL A 312 -6.99 -7.18 2.36
C VAL A 312 -7.90 -7.95 1.40
N GLN A 313 -7.53 -8.01 0.13
CA GLN A 313 -8.19 -8.85 -0.85
C GLN A 313 -7.15 -9.75 -1.51
N PHE A 314 -7.35 -11.05 -1.41
CA PHE A 314 -6.52 -12.07 -2.04
C PHE A 314 -7.26 -12.69 -3.22
N ASN A 315 -6.86 -12.32 -4.42
CA ASN A 315 -7.42 -12.75 -5.69
C ASN A 315 -6.60 -13.94 -6.21
N PHE A 316 -7.04 -15.15 -5.87
CA PHE A 316 -6.26 -16.37 -6.03
C PHE A 316 -6.53 -17.12 -7.34
N PHE A 317 -7.59 -16.78 -8.07
CA PHE A 317 -7.95 -17.41 -9.34
C PHE A 317 -8.27 -16.35 -10.39
N GLN A 318 -7.77 -16.54 -11.61
CA GLN A 318 -8.00 -15.66 -12.74
C GLN A 318 -8.17 -16.48 -14.02
N GLN A 319 -9.16 -16.11 -14.83
CA GLN A 319 -9.31 -16.55 -16.21
C GLN A 319 -9.33 -15.32 -17.12
N SER A 320 -8.49 -15.34 -18.15
CA SER A 320 -8.30 -14.23 -19.10
C SER A 320 -8.77 -14.67 -20.49
N ILE A 321 -9.73 -13.93 -21.06
CA ILE A 321 -10.33 -14.23 -22.35
C ILE A 321 -9.94 -13.12 -23.34
N PRO A 322 -9.01 -13.37 -24.29
CA PRO A 322 -8.60 -12.37 -25.27
C PRO A 322 -9.73 -12.06 -26.26
N PHE A 323 -9.95 -10.77 -26.54
CA PHE A 323 -10.87 -10.33 -27.61
C PHE A 323 -10.14 -10.01 -28.91
N ASN A 324 -8.82 -9.79 -28.87
CA ASN A 324 -8.05 -9.50 -30.07
C ASN A 324 -6.74 -10.29 -30.14
N LYS A 325 -6.26 -10.51 -31.37
CA LYS A 325 -5.01 -11.24 -31.64
C LYS A 325 -3.78 -10.54 -31.08
N ASN A 326 -3.84 -9.21 -30.94
CA ASN A 326 -2.78 -8.41 -30.34
C ASN A 326 -2.79 -8.54 -28.81
N GLY A 327 -3.81 -9.17 -28.23
CA GLY A 327 -4.00 -9.37 -26.80
C GLY A 327 -4.01 -8.08 -25.99
N THR A 328 -4.45 -6.95 -26.55
CA THR A 328 -4.54 -5.66 -25.84
C THR A 328 -5.91 -5.44 -25.21
N LEU A 329 -6.88 -6.29 -25.54
CA LEU A 329 -8.25 -6.20 -25.06
C LEU A 329 -8.73 -7.60 -24.71
N GLY A 330 -9.41 -7.72 -23.58
CA GLY A 330 -10.02 -8.97 -23.17
C GLY A 330 -10.95 -8.82 -21.98
N MET A 331 -11.51 -9.94 -21.59
CA MET A 331 -12.34 -10.08 -20.40
C MET A 331 -11.58 -10.86 -19.33
N VAL A 332 -11.72 -10.44 -18.08
CA VAL A 332 -11.09 -11.06 -16.92
C VAL A 332 -12.17 -11.45 -15.94
N THR A 333 -12.21 -12.72 -15.57
CA THR A 333 -13.02 -13.24 -14.45
C THR A 333 -12.10 -13.99 -13.50
N GLY A 334 -12.59 -14.36 -12.32
CA GLY A 334 -11.75 -14.98 -11.31
C GLY A 334 -12.44 -15.25 -10.00
N LEU A 335 -11.65 -15.51 -8.96
CA LEU A 335 -12.12 -15.55 -7.58
C LEU A 335 -11.16 -14.79 -6.68
N GLY A 336 -11.70 -14.20 -5.62
CA GLY A 336 -10.91 -13.58 -4.57
C GLY A 336 -11.62 -13.60 -3.22
N ILE A 337 -10.87 -13.54 -2.13
CA ILE A 337 -11.42 -13.36 -0.79
C ILE A 337 -11.05 -11.97 -0.31
N GLN A 338 -12.04 -11.21 0.13
CA GLN A 338 -11.90 -9.85 0.65
C GLN A 338 -12.25 -9.83 2.13
N TRP A 339 -11.34 -9.33 2.96
CA TRP A 339 -11.57 -9.00 4.37
C TRP A 339 -11.58 -7.49 4.54
N VAL A 340 -12.71 -6.90 4.88
CA VAL A 340 -12.86 -5.44 5.09
C VAL A 340 -13.21 -5.14 6.54
N ASN A 341 -12.63 -4.08 7.07
CA ASN A 341 -12.82 -3.66 8.44
C ASN A 341 -13.40 -2.25 8.49
N TYR A 342 -14.56 -2.11 9.12
CA TYR A 342 -15.18 -0.83 9.46
C TYR A 342 -14.78 -0.47 10.88
N ARG A 343 -13.87 0.49 11.03
CA ARG A 343 -13.44 1.01 12.34
C ARG A 343 -14.21 2.29 12.61
N PHE A 344 -14.94 2.33 13.72
CA PHE A 344 -15.82 3.45 14.04
C PHE A 344 -15.09 4.52 14.86
N GLY A 345 -15.20 5.79 14.45
CA GLY A 345 -14.55 6.94 15.08
C GLY A 345 -15.12 7.27 16.46
N GLN A 346 -16.45 7.21 16.59
CA GLN A 346 -17.17 7.40 17.85
C GLN A 346 -17.06 6.20 18.82
N LYS A 347 -16.45 5.09 18.37
CA LYS A 347 -16.22 3.87 19.16
C LYS A 347 -17.48 3.33 19.88
N PRO A 348 -18.64 3.20 19.20
CA PRO A 348 -19.86 2.66 19.81
C PRO A 348 -19.67 1.22 20.29
N ILE A 349 -20.43 0.84 21.32
CA ILE A 349 -20.64 -0.56 21.66
C ILE A 349 -21.59 -1.13 20.61
N ILE A 350 -21.18 -2.21 19.97
CA ILE A 350 -21.93 -2.89 18.92
C ILE A 350 -22.55 -4.14 19.50
N THR A 351 -23.84 -4.36 19.24
CA THR A 351 -24.51 -5.59 19.61
C THR A 351 -25.39 -6.05 18.46
N ASP A 352 -25.27 -7.30 18.05
CA ASP A 352 -26.17 -7.88 17.07
C ASP A 352 -27.31 -8.62 17.77
N THR A 353 -28.54 -8.36 17.34
CA THR A 353 -29.74 -8.99 17.92
C THR A 353 -30.65 -9.51 16.83
N LYS A 354 -31.68 -10.28 17.21
CA LYS A 354 -32.74 -10.69 16.26
C LYS A 354 -33.42 -9.50 15.58
N ASN A 355 -33.41 -8.32 16.19
CA ASN A 355 -34.08 -7.13 15.68
C ASN A 355 -33.18 -6.31 14.75
N GLY A 356 -31.86 -6.53 14.76
CA GLY A 356 -30.89 -5.74 14.00
C GLY A 356 -29.64 -5.47 14.81
N ILE A 357 -28.66 -4.87 14.16
CA ILE A 357 -27.44 -4.38 14.78
C ILE A 357 -27.73 -3.04 15.46
N SER A 358 -27.23 -2.87 16.68
CA SER A 358 -27.32 -1.61 17.43
C SER A 358 -25.93 -1.04 17.70
N PHE A 359 -25.88 0.29 17.71
CA PHE A 359 -24.68 1.06 18.01
C PHE A 359 -25.03 2.00 19.16
N LEU A 360 -24.37 1.82 20.30
CA LEU A 360 -24.66 2.58 21.50
C LEU A 360 -23.40 3.30 22.01
N ILE A 361 -23.50 4.61 22.18
CA ILE A 361 -22.48 5.42 22.84
C ILE A 361 -22.77 5.40 24.34
N ASP A 362 -21.94 4.70 25.10
CA ASP A 362 -22.02 4.65 26.56
C ASP A 362 -20.88 5.49 27.15
N THR A 363 -21.18 6.71 27.59
CA THR A 363 -20.18 7.61 28.19
C THR A 363 -19.63 7.10 29.51
N ALA A 364 -20.31 6.16 30.18
CA ALA A 364 -19.80 5.53 31.40
C ALA A 364 -18.75 4.44 31.11
N LYS A 365 -18.68 3.94 29.87
CA LYS A 365 -17.71 2.92 29.45
C LYS A 365 -16.63 3.51 28.57
N ASN A 366 -15.38 3.26 28.94
CA ASN A 366 -14.23 3.78 28.20
C ASN A 366 -13.83 2.78 27.09
N VAL A 367 -14.31 3.00 25.86
CA VAL A 367 -14.03 2.14 24.69
C VAL A 367 -12.81 2.66 23.92
N LYS A 368 -11.76 1.84 23.79
CA LYS A 368 -10.56 2.14 22.98
C LYS A 368 -10.77 1.87 21.48
N LYS A 369 -11.53 0.82 21.17
CA LYS A 369 -11.68 0.29 19.81
C LYS A 369 -13.05 -0.34 19.66
N SER A 370 -13.75 0.06 18.60
CA SER A 370 -14.94 -0.63 18.11
C SER A 370 -14.82 -0.82 16.60
N LYS A 371 -15.06 -2.04 16.14
CA LYS A 371 -14.87 -2.44 14.74
C LYS A 371 -15.85 -3.54 14.35
N LEU A 372 -16.31 -3.48 13.11
CA LEU A 372 -17.03 -4.54 12.40
C LEU A 372 -16.15 -5.05 11.24
N THR A 373 -15.99 -6.37 11.15
CA THR A 373 -15.26 -7.04 10.06
C THR A 373 -16.25 -7.83 9.22
N ALA A 374 -16.11 -7.77 7.90
CA ALA A 374 -16.82 -8.63 6.97
C ALA A 374 -15.85 -9.26 5.96
N SER A 375 -16.06 -10.55 5.72
CA SER A 375 -15.27 -11.37 4.82
C SER A 375 -16.16 -11.84 3.66
N TYR A 376 -15.76 -11.58 2.42
CA TYR A 376 -16.53 -11.92 1.22
C TYR A 376 -15.70 -12.80 0.28
N LEU A 377 -16.29 -13.86 -0.25
CA LEU A 377 -15.81 -14.51 -1.48
C LEU A 377 -16.37 -13.74 -2.66
N GLN A 378 -15.53 -13.36 -3.62
CA GLN A 378 -15.87 -12.47 -4.73
C GLN A 378 -15.57 -13.08 -6.09
N LEU A 379 -16.42 -12.73 -7.05
CA LEU A 379 -16.38 -13.09 -8.46
C LEU A 379 -16.45 -11.79 -9.29
N PRO A 380 -15.35 -11.37 -9.94
CA PRO A 380 -15.36 -10.23 -10.83
C PRO A 380 -15.73 -10.62 -12.26
N LEU A 381 -16.25 -9.66 -13.02
CA LEU A 381 -16.38 -9.73 -14.48
C LEU A 381 -15.91 -8.40 -15.06
N LEU A 382 -14.66 -8.37 -15.55
CA LEU A 382 -13.98 -7.14 -15.95
C LEU A 382 -13.71 -7.12 -17.45
N PHE A 383 -13.87 -5.96 -18.06
CA PHE A 383 -13.32 -5.66 -19.37
C PHE A 383 -12.02 -4.91 -19.20
N GLU A 384 -10.94 -5.43 -19.76
CA GLU A 384 -9.61 -4.89 -19.57
C GLU A 384 -8.95 -4.53 -20.89
N TYR A 385 -8.43 -3.31 -20.94
CA TYR A 385 -7.52 -2.82 -21.96
C TYR A 385 -6.11 -2.73 -21.40
N GLN A 386 -5.12 -3.22 -22.15
CA GLN A 386 -3.70 -3.13 -21.82
C GLN A 386 -2.87 -2.58 -22.98
N ALA A 387 -2.12 -1.51 -22.70
CA ALA A 387 -1.14 -0.95 -23.62
C ALA A 387 0.15 -1.80 -23.60
N LYS A 388 0.45 -2.41 -24.75
CA LYS A 388 1.65 -3.26 -24.96
C LYS A 388 2.89 -2.50 -25.42
N THR A 389 2.77 -1.19 -25.61
CA THR A 389 3.88 -0.29 -25.93
C THR A 389 4.03 0.73 -24.82
N LYS A 390 5.23 1.31 -24.67
CA LYS A 390 5.47 2.30 -23.61
C LYS A 390 4.57 3.54 -23.81
N PRO A 391 3.97 4.08 -22.74
CA PRO A 391 3.96 3.54 -21.37
C PRO A 391 3.04 2.31 -21.23
N TYR A 392 3.53 1.27 -20.54
CA TYR A 392 2.73 0.07 -20.26
C TYR A 392 1.70 0.39 -19.18
N PHE A 393 0.42 0.38 -19.53
CA PHE A 393 -0.67 0.58 -18.58
C PHE A 393 -1.81 -0.38 -18.87
N HIS A 394 -2.61 -0.65 -17.85
CA HIS A 394 -3.85 -1.40 -17.97
C HIS A 394 -4.97 -0.66 -17.27
N ILE A 395 -6.18 -0.83 -17.79
CA ILE A 395 -7.41 -0.35 -17.18
C ILE A 395 -8.46 -1.43 -17.34
N SER A 396 -9.12 -1.75 -16.24
CA SER A 396 -10.15 -2.78 -16.16
C SER A 396 -11.40 -2.17 -15.53
N VAL A 397 -12.55 -2.33 -16.16
CA VAL A 397 -13.83 -1.86 -15.61
C VAL A 397 -14.84 -2.99 -15.71
N GLY A 398 -15.63 -3.19 -14.67
CA GLY A 398 -16.66 -4.21 -14.72
C GLY A 398 -17.48 -4.33 -13.45
N ALA A 399 -18.23 -5.42 -13.39
CA ALA A 399 -19.05 -5.75 -12.24
C ALA A 399 -18.28 -6.68 -11.31
N ILE A 400 -18.63 -6.64 -10.02
CA ILE A 400 -18.16 -7.60 -9.03
C ILE A 400 -19.34 -8.09 -8.22
N GLY A 401 -19.40 -9.39 -7.99
CA GLY A 401 -20.34 -10.05 -7.08
C GLY A 401 -19.60 -10.72 -5.94
N GLY A 402 -20.25 -10.93 -4.82
CA GLY A 402 -19.66 -11.64 -3.69
C GLY A 402 -20.68 -12.11 -2.67
N VAL A 403 -20.26 -13.08 -1.86
CA VAL A 403 -21.05 -13.72 -0.81
C VAL A 403 -20.31 -13.59 0.51
N LEU A 404 -21.03 -13.19 1.56
CA LEU A 404 -20.49 -13.10 2.91
C LEU A 404 -20.15 -14.50 3.43
N ILE A 405 -18.88 -14.73 3.75
CA ILE A 405 -18.37 -16.01 4.27
C ILE A 405 -17.99 -15.93 5.75
N GLY A 406 -17.92 -14.72 6.31
CA GLY A 406 -17.65 -14.53 7.73
C GLY A 406 -17.79 -13.09 8.16
N SER A 407 -18.07 -12.88 9.44
CA SER A 407 -18.16 -11.55 10.03
C SER A 407 -17.91 -11.62 11.52
N HIS A 408 -17.40 -10.53 12.08
CA HIS A 408 -17.29 -10.38 13.53
C HIS A 408 -17.19 -8.93 13.96
N THR A 409 -17.65 -8.63 15.16
CA THR A 409 -17.36 -7.37 15.85
C THR A 409 -16.20 -7.55 16.82
N LYS A 410 -15.49 -6.47 17.11
CA LYS A 410 -14.48 -6.43 18.16
C LYS A 410 -14.56 -5.11 18.91
N ILE A 411 -14.79 -5.20 20.21
CA ILE A 411 -14.82 -4.06 21.14
C ILE A 411 -13.70 -4.24 22.16
N VAL A 412 -12.94 -3.18 22.42
CA VAL A 412 -11.87 -3.17 23.44
C VAL A 412 -12.15 -2.03 24.41
N TYR A 413 -12.25 -2.37 25.70
CA TYR A 413 -12.46 -1.43 26.80
C TYR A 413 -11.14 -1.12 27.50
N SER A 414 -11.03 0.07 28.10
CA SER A 414 -9.86 0.55 28.85
C SER A 414 -9.91 0.20 30.34
N SER A 415 -11.11 0.05 30.91
CA SER A 415 -11.29 -0.07 32.37
C SER A 415 -12.64 -0.71 32.69
N PRO A 416 -12.66 -1.99 33.14
CA PRO A 416 -11.54 -2.92 33.12
C PRO A 416 -11.05 -3.17 31.68
N ASP A 417 -9.77 -3.48 31.50
CA ASP A 417 -9.26 -3.91 30.19
C ASP A 417 -9.95 -5.22 29.80
N LYS A 418 -10.82 -5.16 28.79
CA LYS A 418 -11.63 -6.28 28.32
C LYS A 418 -11.75 -6.23 26.81
N VAL A 419 -11.71 -7.40 26.16
CA VAL A 419 -12.00 -7.54 24.74
C VAL A 419 -13.28 -8.36 24.58
N GLU A 420 -14.27 -7.79 23.90
CA GLU A 420 -15.48 -8.49 23.49
C GLU A 420 -15.43 -8.72 21.99
N LYS A 421 -15.81 -9.94 21.57
CA LYS A 421 -15.93 -10.32 20.17
C LYS A 421 -17.22 -11.09 19.98
N GLU A 422 -17.96 -10.74 18.95
CA GLU A 422 -19.14 -11.47 18.50
C GLU A 422 -18.89 -11.89 17.06
N ASN A 423 -19.06 -13.18 16.75
CA ASN A 423 -18.89 -13.71 15.39
C ASN A 423 -20.26 -13.98 14.78
N GLY A 424 -20.34 -13.92 13.44
CA GLY A 424 -21.56 -14.28 12.72
C GLY A 424 -22.66 -13.22 12.83
N ILE A 425 -22.31 -11.98 12.51
CA ILE A 425 -23.21 -10.83 12.49
C ILE A 425 -24.30 -11.06 11.44
N ASN A 426 -25.51 -11.35 11.90
CA ASN A 426 -26.66 -11.73 11.09
C ASN A 426 -27.34 -10.51 10.46
N SER A 427 -27.08 -9.31 10.97
CA SER A 427 -27.62 -8.07 10.42
C SER A 427 -26.92 -7.61 9.14
N LEU A 428 -25.76 -8.16 8.80
CA LEU A 428 -25.07 -7.86 7.54
C LEU A 428 -25.82 -8.41 6.33
N TYR A 429 -25.82 -7.65 5.24
CA TYR A 429 -26.38 -8.12 3.98
C TYR A 429 -25.49 -9.25 3.41
N PRO A 430 -26.07 -10.41 3.04
CA PRO A 430 -25.30 -11.61 2.72
C PRO A 430 -24.62 -11.56 1.34
N PHE A 431 -25.03 -10.65 0.48
CA PHE A 431 -24.48 -10.49 -0.86
C PHE A 431 -23.76 -9.14 -0.99
N LYS A 432 -22.75 -9.08 -1.83
CA LYS A 432 -22.05 -7.86 -2.18
C LYS A 432 -22.05 -7.72 -3.68
N TYR A 433 -22.51 -6.61 -4.23
CA TYR A 433 -22.42 -6.39 -5.68
C TYR A 433 -22.23 -4.93 -6.02
N GLY A 434 -21.48 -4.66 -7.08
CA GLY A 434 -21.07 -3.31 -7.40
C GLY A 434 -20.32 -3.20 -8.71
N LEU A 435 -19.86 -1.98 -8.97
CA LEU A 435 -18.91 -1.69 -10.04
C LEU A 435 -17.50 -1.59 -9.46
N VAL A 436 -16.54 -2.08 -10.22
CA VAL A 436 -15.12 -2.00 -9.91
C VAL A 436 -14.36 -1.43 -11.11
N CYS A 437 -13.49 -0.48 -10.82
CA CYS A 437 -12.51 0.07 -11.75
C CYS A 437 -11.12 -0.23 -11.21
N ARG A 438 -10.25 -0.78 -12.06
CA ARG A 438 -8.84 -1.02 -11.77
C ARG A 438 -8.03 -0.29 -12.83
N PHE A 439 -6.96 0.38 -12.43
CA PHE A 439 -6.03 0.99 -13.38
C PHE A 439 -4.61 0.92 -12.82
N GLY A 440 -3.64 0.70 -13.69
CA GLY A 440 -2.29 0.39 -13.23
C GLY A 440 -1.23 0.46 -14.30
N ILE A 441 0.01 0.26 -13.84
CA ILE A 441 1.21 0.18 -14.65
C ILE A 441 1.93 -1.09 -14.22
N LYS A 442 2.11 -2.03 -15.15
CA LYS A 442 2.73 -3.34 -14.88
C LYS A 442 2.01 -4.06 -13.72
N HIS A 443 2.70 -4.30 -12.60
CA HIS A 443 2.17 -5.04 -11.45
C HIS A 443 1.47 -4.16 -10.41
N LEU A 444 1.61 -2.83 -10.50
CA LEU A 444 0.96 -1.89 -9.59
C LEU A 444 -0.41 -1.50 -10.16
N SER A 445 -1.47 -1.75 -9.40
CA SER A 445 -2.84 -1.34 -9.74
C SER A 445 -3.48 -0.60 -8.58
N PHE A 446 -4.33 0.36 -8.92
CA PHE A 446 -5.27 0.99 -8.01
C PHE A 446 -6.66 0.47 -8.32
N THR A 447 -7.44 0.23 -7.27
CA THR A 447 -8.81 -0.29 -7.37
C THR A 447 -9.76 0.69 -6.72
N VAL A 448 -10.89 0.96 -7.38
CA VAL A 448 -12.05 1.64 -6.80
C VAL A 448 -13.24 0.72 -6.97
N GLN A 449 -13.90 0.36 -5.89
CA GLN A 449 -15.07 -0.50 -5.88
C GLN A 449 -16.22 0.20 -5.16
N TYR A 450 -17.29 0.50 -5.90
CA TYR A 450 -18.51 1.06 -5.34
C TYR A 450 -19.60 -0.02 -5.34
N ASN A 451 -20.16 -0.32 -4.18
CA ASN A 451 -21.12 -1.41 -4.02
C ASN A 451 -22.53 -0.85 -3.93
N PHE A 452 -23.41 -1.37 -4.77
CA PHE A 452 -24.84 -1.05 -4.77
C PHE A 452 -25.62 -1.84 -3.71
N SER A 453 -25.03 -2.91 -3.20
CA SER A 453 -25.57 -3.65 -2.06
C SER A 453 -25.36 -2.87 -0.75
N PRO A 454 -26.40 -2.68 0.06
CA PRO A 454 -26.24 -2.04 1.38
C PRO A 454 -25.41 -2.93 2.31
N LEU A 455 -24.73 -2.33 3.28
CA LEU A 455 -23.94 -3.09 4.26
C LEU A 455 -24.82 -3.98 5.15
N PHE A 456 -26.02 -3.49 5.51
CA PHE A 456 -26.96 -4.17 6.40
C PHE A 456 -28.20 -4.63 5.66
N LYS A 457 -28.83 -5.71 6.16
CA LYS A 457 -30.15 -6.13 5.68
C LYS A 457 -31.20 -5.05 5.96
N GLU A 458 -32.26 -5.06 5.17
CA GLU A 458 -33.41 -4.18 5.37
C GLU A 458 -33.93 -4.27 6.81
N ASN A 459 -34.15 -3.12 7.45
CA ASN A 459 -34.60 -3.00 8.84
C ASN A 459 -33.68 -3.67 9.88
N LYS A 460 -32.43 -4.00 9.54
CA LYS A 460 -31.42 -4.58 10.46
C LYS A 460 -30.24 -3.68 10.73
N GLY A 461 -30.21 -2.49 10.13
CA GLY A 461 -29.20 -1.48 10.35
C GLY A 461 -29.44 -0.28 9.45
N PRO A 462 -28.57 0.73 9.53
CA PRO A 462 -28.66 1.92 8.68
C PRO A 462 -28.39 1.59 7.21
N GLU A 463 -29.02 2.30 6.28
CA GLU A 463 -28.75 2.10 4.85
C GLU A 463 -27.48 2.87 4.45
N VAL A 464 -26.38 2.13 4.29
CA VAL A 464 -25.09 2.67 3.84
C VAL A 464 -24.49 1.77 2.77
N MET A 465 -23.94 2.38 1.73
CA MET A 465 -23.30 1.67 0.61
C MET A 465 -21.78 1.65 0.79
N PRO A 466 -21.14 0.47 0.85
CA PRO A 466 -19.69 0.38 0.96
C PRO A 466 -18.96 0.90 -0.28
N LEU A 467 -17.92 1.69 -0.04
CA LEU A 467 -16.97 2.18 -1.03
C LEU A 467 -15.57 1.72 -0.61
N GLU A 468 -14.87 1.02 -1.49
CA GLU A 468 -13.50 0.57 -1.25
C GLU A 468 -12.51 1.17 -2.24
N PHE A 469 -11.33 1.47 -1.71
CA PHE A 469 -10.16 1.91 -2.46
C PHE A 469 -9.05 0.91 -2.22
N GLY A 470 -8.31 0.54 -3.25
CA GLY A 470 -7.30 -0.50 -3.15
C GLY A 470 -6.00 -0.15 -3.84
N VAL A 471 -4.93 -0.75 -3.36
CA VAL A 471 -3.62 -0.78 -4.01
C VAL A 471 -3.12 -2.21 -4.06
N THR A 472 -2.65 -2.65 -5.22
CA THR A 472 -2.04 -3.97 -5.37
C THR A 472 -0.65 -3.99 -4.77
N LEU A 473 -0.44 -4.88 -3.79
CA LEU A 473 0.85 -5.13 -3.16
C LEU A 473 1.69 -6.11 -3.99
N ILE A 474 1.05 -7.15 -4.51
CA ILE A 474 1.67 -8.23 -5.28
C ILE A 474 0.70 -8.65 -6.38
N SER A 475 1.18 -8.80 -7.61
CA SER A 475 0.46 -9.43 -8.72
C SER A 475 1.23 -10.68 -9.15
N PHE A 476 0.53 -11.74 -9.54
CA PHE A 476 1.13 -13.04 -9.86
C PHE A 476 0.44 -13.74 -11.03
#